data_AF-Q467N9-F1
#
_entry.id   AF-Q467N9-F1
#
_cell.length_a   1.000
_cell.length_b   1.000
_cell.length_c   1.000
_cell.angle_alpha   90.00
_cell.angle_beta   90.00
_cell.angle_gamma   90.00
#
_symmetry.space_group_name_H-M   'P 1'
#
loop_
_entity.id
_entity.type
_entity.pdbx_description
1 polymer ?
#
loop_
_entity_poly.entity_id
_entity_poly.type
_entity_poly.pdbx_seq_one_letter_code
_entity_poly.pdbx_strand_id
1 'polypeptide(L)'
;MRSRSFLDEQYITQQNTSYYQSRVTPYADAVTSYLEENDLDDKYEIYQAALSWTWVSDETLNGVDEKWLTPTEFLDETPTYSSNPDYGEPVSDCEEQANTLASLLIASGDYNESTVRVAIGKVYFGNVSGGHAWVEVYEDGEWFPLDPTEGPYYDDDNCSIVSADVSEINYDEYMESTYPAVKVWCYYNNKYFMEVGKQNGDVPAFWNEQPESYLEKQNGDAPVF
;
A
#
# COMPACT_ATOMS: atom_id res chain seq x y z
N MET A 1 -0.02 7.52 -34.29
CA MET A 1 -0.11 6.41 -33.33
C MET A 1 -0.16 7.03 -31.95
N ARG A 2 -1.24 6.83 -31.18
CA ARG A 2 -1.31 7.29 -29.79
C ARG A 2 -0.60 6.26 -28.93
N SER A 3 0.34 6.72 -28.10
CA SER A 3 0.94 5.93 -27.02
C SER A 3 -0.18 5.37 -26.15
N ARG A 4 -0.16 4.06 -25.89
CA ARG A 4 -0.97 3.46 -24.83
C ARG A 4 -0.41 3.93 -23.50
N SER A 5 -1.28 4.16 -22.53
CA SER A 5 -0.83 4.45 -21.16
C SER A 5 -0.36 3.16 -20.50
N PHE A 6 0.52 3.25 -19.51
CA PHE A 6 0.95 2.12 -18.66
C PHE A 6 -0.24 1.27 -18.16
N LEU A 7 -1.35 1.93 -17.83
CA LEU A 7 -2.62 1.32 -17.42
C LEU A 7 -3.29 0.45 -18.51
N ASP A 8 -3.08 0.77 -19.78
CA ASP A 8 -3.69 0.05 -20.92
C ASP A 8 -2.95 -1.26 -21.26
N GLU A 9 -1.67 -1.38 -20.88
CA GLU A 9 -0.87 -2.59 -21.19
C GLU A 9 -1.06 -3.70 -20.15
N GLN A 10 -1.45 -3.38 -18.92
CA GLN A 10 -1.68 -4.35 -17.84
C GLN A 10 -3.09 -4.98 -17.84
N TYR A 11 -4.03 -4.45 -18.62
CA TYR A 11 -5.43 -4.93 -18.62
C TYR A 11 -5.65 -6.24 -19.41
N ILE A 12 -4.63 -6.73 -20.12
CA ILE A 12 -4.77 -7.87 -21.03
C ILE A 12 -3.90 -9.03 -20.54
N THR A 13 -4.29 -9.69 -19.44
CA THR A 13 -4.25 -11.17 -19.33
C THR A 13 -4.82 -11.70 -18.02
N GLN A 14 -5.60 -12.78 -18.18
CA GLN A 14 -6.20 -13.70 -17.19
C GLN A 14 -7.63 -13.39 -16.75
N GLN A 15 -8.46 -14.44 -16.74
CA GLN A 15 -9.91 -14.38 -16.65
C GLN A 15 -10.37 -13.61 -15.40
N ASN A 16 -11.07 -12.49 -15.63
CA ASN A 16 -11.90 -11.71 -14.70
C ASN A 16 -11.24 -11.15 -13.42
N THR A 17 -9.92 -11.25 -13.24
CA THR A 17 -9.21 -10.68 -12.08
C THR A 17 -8.19 -9.67 -12.59
N SER A 18 -8.26 -8.41 -12.12
CA SER A 18 -7.30 -7.38 -12.52
C SER A 18 -5.89 -7.73 -12.03
N TYR A 19 -4.87 -7.21 -12.72
CA TYR A 19 -3.47 -7.35 -12.30
C TYR A 19 -3.28 -6.96 -10.82
N TYR A 20 -3.85 -5.83 -10.40
CA TYR A 20 -3.82 -5.34 -9.01
C TYR A 20 -4.37 -6.36 -8.00
N GLN A 21 -5.51 -6.98 -8.30
CA GLN A 21 -6.11 -7.97 -7.40
C GLN A 21 -5.21 -9.19 -7.19
N SER A 22 -4.39 -9.56 -8.19
CA SER A 22 -3.45 -10.68 -8.06
C SER A 22 -2.26 -10.39 -7.14
N ARG A 23 -2.10 -9.14 -6.68
CA ARG A 23 -1.00 -8.70 -5.82
C ARG A 23 -1.35 -8.67 -4.35
N VAL A 24 -2.62 -8.83 -4.00
CA VAL A 24 -3.06 -8.99 -2.60
C VAL A 24 -3.39 -10.47 -2.41
N THR A 25 -2.62 -11.16 -1.58
CA THR A 25 -2.68 -12.63 -1.45
C THR A 25 -2.80 -13.07 0.01
N PRO A 26 -3.92 -12.77 0.69
CA PRO A 26 -4.09 -13.05 2.12
C PRO A 26 -4.06 -14.53 2.50
N TYR A 27 -4.22 -15.42 1.51
CA TYR A 27 -4.24 -16.86 1.72
C TYR A 27 -2.97 -17.58 1.25
N ALA A 28 -1.91 -16.83 0.95
CA ALA A 28 -0.61 -17.41 0.63
C ALA A 28 0.09 -17.86 1.92
N ASP A 29 0.80 -18.99 1.86
CA ASP A 29 1.50 -19.58 3.01
C ASP A 29 2.43 -18.55 3.70
N ALA A 30 3.19 -17.77 2.93
CA ALA A 30 4.08 -16.72 3.44
C ALA A 30 3.35 -15.69 4.33
N VAL A 31 2.12 -15.29 3.96
CA VAL A 31 1.35 -14.31 4.73
C VAL A 31 0.88 -14.91 6.06
N THR A 32 0.35 -16.13 6.01
CA THR A 32 -0.10 -16.83 7.23
C THR A 32 1.06 -17.21 8.14
N SER A 33 2.19 -17.64 7.58
CA SER A 33 3.40 -17.95 8.34
C SER A 33 4.02 -16.70 8.95
N TYR A 34 4.01 -15.57 8.24
CA TYR A 34 4.50 -14.31 8.81
C TYR A 34 3.70 -13.87 10.04
N LEU A 35 2.36 -14.01 10.02
CA LEU A 35 1.53 -13.75 11.20
C LEU A 35 1.89 -14.69 12.36
N GLU A 36 1.98 -15.99 12.10
CA GLU A 36 2.26 -17.01 13.13
C GLU A 36 3.68 -16.90 13.71
N GLU A 37 4.69 -16.66 12.87
CA GLU A 37 6.10 -16.63 13.28
C GLU A 37 6.47 -15.36 14.06
N ASN A 38 5.74 -14.27 13.84
CA ASN A 38 5.95 -12.98 14.51
C ASN A 38 4.93 -12.70 15.62
N ASP A 39 4.10 -13.69 15.98
CA ASP A 39 3.05 -13.56 16.99
C ASP A 39 2.16 -12.31 16.78
N LEU A 40 1.73 -12.07 15.53
CA LEU A 40 0.92 -10.91 15.16
C LEU A 40 -0.57 -11.24 15.30
N ASP A 41 -1.09 -11.07 16.51
CA ASP A 41 -2.44 -11.53 16.90
C ASP A 41 -3.54 -10.50 16.61
N ASP A 42 -3.18 -9.22 16.42
CA ASP A 42 -4.13 -8.15 16.14
C ASP A 42 -3.64 -7.08 15.15
N LYS A 43 -4.58 -6.26 14.67
CA LYS A 43 -4.34 -5.14 13.74
C LYS A 43 -3.27 -4.13 14.20
N TYR A 44 -3.10 -3.94 15.50
CA TYR A 44 -2.11 -2.99 16.03
C TYR A 44 -0.71 -3.57 15.88
N GLU A 45 -0.52 -4.83 16.26
CA GLU A 45 0.74 -5.56 16.10
C GLU A 45 1.11 -5.70 14.61
N ILE A 46 0.13 -6.03 13.76
CA ILE A 46 0.33 -6.12 12.30
C ILE A 46 0.82 -4.79 11.72
N TYR A 47 0.20 -3.66 12.10
CA TYR A 47 0.62 -2.36 11.59
C TYR A 47 1.99 -1.93 12.12
N GLN A 48 2.30 -2.23 13.39
CA GLN A 48 3.62 -1.98 13.95
C GLN A 48 4.71 -2.82 13.26
N ALA A 49 4.40 -4.07 12.90
CA ALA A 49 5.32 -4.89 12.09
C ALA A 49 5.52 -4.27 10.69
N ALA A 50 4.46 -3.76 10.06
CA ALA A 50 4.57 -3.10 8.76
C ALA A 50 5.48 -1.85 8.79
N LEU A 51 5.38 -1.03 9.84
CA LEU A 51 6.25 0.14 10.05
C LEU A 51 7.73 -0.20 10.28
N SER A 52 8.06 -1.49 10.51
CA SER A 52 9.44 -1.94 10.64
C SER A 52 10.11 -2.30 9.32
N TRP A 53 9.34 -2.44 8.24
CA TRP A 53 9.87 -2.81 6.93
C TRP A 53 10.69 -1.66 6.33
N THR A 54 11.84 -2.01 5.75
CA THR A 54 12.71 -1.02 5.11
C THR A 54 12.23 -0.74 3.68
N TRP A 55 11.91 0.53 3.40
CA TRP A 55 11.60 1.00 2.05
C TRP A 55 12.86 0.98 1.17
N VAL A 56 12.79 0.32 0.01
CA VAL A 56 13.88 0.26 -0.97
C VAL A 56 13.29 0.39 -2.37
N SER A 57 13.85 1.30 -3.17
CA SER A 57 13.41 1.51 -4.55
C SER A 57 13.59 0.27 -5.43
N ASP A 58 12.70 0.11 -6.40
CA ASP A 58 12.80 -0.94 -7.40
C ASP A 58 14.07 -0.89 -8.25
N GLU A 59 14.60 0.31 -8.52
CA GLU A 59 15.86 0.46 -9.25
C GLU A 59 17.02 -0.20 -8.47
N THR A 60 17.05 -0.01 -7.15
CA THR A 60 18.06 -0.64 -6.28
C THR A 60 17.78 -2.12 -6.06
N LEU A 61 16.54 -2.48 -5.73
CA LEU A 61 16.22 -3.85 -5.35
C LEU A 61 16.17 -4.80 -6.56
N ASN A 62 15.56 -4.36 -7.66
CA ASN A 62 15.22 -5.18 -8.82
C ASN A 62 15.95 -4.77 -10.11
N GLY A 63 16.63 -3.63 -10.14
CA GLY A 63 17.40 -3.16 -11.31
C GLY A 63 16.53 -2.66 -12.47
N VAL A 64 15.28 -2.31 -12.19
CA VAL A 64 14.29 -1.81 -13.15
C VAL A 64 13.50 -0.66 -12.54
N ASP A 65 12.88 0.17 -13.38
CA ASP A 65 12.11 1.33 -12.90
C ASP A 65 10.87 0.93 -12.06
N GLU A 66 10.30 -0.25 -12.33
CA GLU A 66 9.07 -0.73 -11.67
C GLU A 66 8.92 -2.26 -11.82
N LYS A 67 8.63 -2.97 -10.73
CA LYS A 67 8.36 -4.40 -10.65
C LYS A 67 7.60 -4.75 -9.37
N TRP A 68 6.29 -4.91 -9.53
CA TRP A 68 5.44 -5.36 -8.44
C TRP A 68 5.70 -6.82 -8.09
N LEU A 69 5.93 -7.05 -6.81
CA LEU A 69 6.06 -8.33 -6.16
C LEU A 69 4.74 -8.73 -5.48
N THR A 70 4.56 -10.01 -5.26
CA THR A 70 3.54 -10.54 -4.35
C THR A 70 4.02 -10.48 -2.90
N PRO A 71 3.11 -10.54 -1.91
CA PRO A 71 3.48 -10.69 -0.51
C PRO A 71 4.44 -11.87 -0.25
N THR A 72 4.31 -12.97 -0.99
CA THR A 72 5.27 -14.09 -0.93
C THR A 72 6.67 -13.69 -1.41
N GLU A 73 6.77 -13.04 -2.56
CA GLU A 73 8.06 -12.56 -3.08
C GLU A 73 8.69 -11.53 -2.12
N PHE A 74 7.89 -10.59 -1.59
CA PHE A 74 8.36 -9.60 -0.62
C PHE A 74 8.85 -10.25 0.68
N LEU A 75 8.04 -11.08 1.33
CA LEU A 75 8.34 -11.64 2.66
C LEU A 75 9.42 -12.74 2.61
N ASP A 76 9.36 -13.66 1.64
CA ASP A 76 10.22 -14.85 1.63
C ASP A 76 11.46 -14.69 0.74
N GLU A 77 11.37 -13.91 -0.34
CA GLU A 77 12.44 -13.88 -1.36
C GLU A 77 13.36 -12.67 -1.19
N THR A 78 12.82 -11.45 -1.02
CA THR A 78 13.63 -10.22 -0.90
C THR A 78 14.69 -10.26 0.22
N PRO A 79 14.49 -10.94 1.38
CA PRO A 79 15.54 -11.11 2.38
C PRO A 79 16.84 -11.74 1.84
N THR A 80 16.74 -12.50 0.75
CA THR A 80 17.87 -13.23 0.15
C THR A 80 18.40 -12.59 -1.13
N TYR A 81 17.80 -11.50 -1.60
CA TYR A 81 18.27 -10.81 -2.79
C TYR A 81 19.68 -10.26 -2.55
N SER A 82 20.59 -10.48 -3.51
CA SER A 82 21.96 -9.94 -3.41
C SER A 82 22.02 -8.42 -3.48
N SER A 83 20.96 -7.79 -4.00
CA SER A 83 20.74 -6.34 -4.08
C SER A 83 20.06 -5.78 -2.83
N ASN A 84 19.54 -6.60 -1.92
CA ASN A 84 18.89 -6.13 -0.71
C ASN A 84 19.91 -5.41 0.20
N PRO A 85 19.75 -4.10 0.46
CA PRO A 85 20.66 -3.35 1.31
C PRO A 85 20.47 -3.65 2.81
N ASP A 86 19.32 -4.18 3.22
CA ASP A 86 18.97 -4.60 4.58
C ASP A 86 18.92 -6.13 4.68
N TYR A 87 20.10 -6.74 4.53
CA TYR A 87 20.22 -8.18 4.32
C TYR A 87 19.57 -9.02 5.42
N GLY A 88 18.69 -9.93 5.02
CA GLY A 88 17.96 -10.83 5.92
C GLY A 88 16.59 -10.32 6.33
N GLU A 89 16.27 -9.06 6.04
CA GLU A 89 14.95 -8.46 6.30
C GLU A 89 14.14 -8.30 5.00
N PRO A 90 12.79 -8.36 5.07
CA PRO A 90 11.94 -8.03 3.93
C PRO A 90 12.10 -6.56 3.53
N VAL A 91 12.36 -6.30 2.24
CA VAL A 91 12.47 -4.94 1.69
C VAL A 91 11.72 -4.80 0.38
N SER A 92 11.12 -3.64 0.15
CA SER A 92 10.42 -3.26 -1.08
C SER A 92 9.98 -1.80 -1.00
N ASP A 93 9.32 -1.29 -2.02
CA ASP A 93 8.72 0.05 -2.00
C ASP A 93 7.22 0.00 -1.63
N CYS A 94 6.44 0.99 -2.10
CA CYS A 94 5.14 1.30 -1.50
C CYS A 94 4.06 0.27 -1.81
N GLU A 95 4.00 -0.24 -3.03
CA GLU A 95 2.95 -1.17 -3.46
C GLU A 95 3.07 -2.50 -2.74
N GLU A 96 4.26 -3.05 -2.59
CA GLU A 96 4.50 -4.34 -1.95
C GLU A 96 4.17 -4.31 -0.48
N GLN A 97 4.61 -3.25 0.21
CA GLN A 97 4.30 -3.04 1.61
C GLN A 97 2.79 -2.85 1.80
N ALA A 98 2.12 -2.07 0.95
CA ALA A 98 0.66 -1.89 1.03
C ALA A 98 -0.11 -3.18 0.71
N ASN A 99 0.31 -3.91 -0.33
CA ASN A 99 -0.27 -5.20 -0.72
C ASN A 99 -0.12 -6.23 0.40
N THR A 100 1.03 -6.24 1.08
CA THR A 100 1.33 -7.17 2.18
C THR A 100 0.57 -6.80 3.44
N LEU A 101 0.55 -5.52 3.84
CA LEU A 101 -0.26 -5.06 4.97
C LEU A 101 -1.74 -5.39 4.76
N ALA A 102 -2.30 -5.11 3.58
CA ALA A 102 -3.68 -5.47 3.27
C ALA A 102 -3.92 -6.98 3.34
N SER A 103 -2.94 -7.79 2.91
CA SER A 103 -3.01 -9.25 2.97
C SER A 103 -2.99 -9.76 4.41
N LEU A 104 -2.11 -9.22 5.26
CA LEU A 104 -2.00 -9.58 6.68
C LEU A 104 -3.28 -9.23 7.44
N LEU A 105 -3.83 -8.03 7.23
CA LEU A 105 -5.08 -7.58 7.87
C LEU A 105 -6.31 -8.43 7.49
N ILE A 106 -6.36 -8.96 6.27
CA ILE A 106 -7.42 -9.88 5.83
C ILE A 106 -7.16 -11.29 6.37
N ALA A 107 -5.90 -11.72 6.40
CA ALA A 107 -5.50 -13.06 6.85
C ALA A 107 -5.68 -13.25 8.36
N SER A 108 -5.46 -12.20 9.18
CA SER A 108 -5.68 -12.24 10.63
C SER A 108 -7.15 -12.43 11.00
N GLY A 109 -8.07 -12.07 10.11
CA GLY A 109 -9.50 -12.14 10.34
C GLY A 109 -10.09 -10.94 11.08
N ASP A 110 -9.27 -9.95 11.44
CA ASP A 110 -9.73 -8.65 11.96
C ASP A 110 -10.55 -7.89 10.92
N TYR A 111 -10.18 -8.04 9.65
CA TYR A 111 -10.90 -7.50 8.52
C TYR A 111 -11.29 -8.58 7.51
N ASN A 112 -12.19 -8.22 6.60
CA ASN A 112 -12.48 -9.00 5.41
C ASN A 112 -12.30 -8.14 4.16
N GLU A 113 -12.44 -8.74 2.99
CA GLU A 113 -12.20 -8.04 1.72
C GLU A 113 -13.18 -6.89 1.46
N SER A 114 -14.27 -6.76 2.21
CA SER A 114 -15.15 -5.59 2.06
C SER A 114 -14.60 -4.38 2.82
N THR A 115 -13.77 -4.57 3.85
CA THR A 115 -13.36 -3.54 4.82
C THR A 115 -11.86 -3.22 4.80
N VAL A 116 -11.09 -3.79 3.86
CA VAL A 116 -9.69 -3.45 3.60
C VAL A 116 -9.52 -3.20 2.11
N ARG A 117 -8.77 -2.17 1.74
CA ARG A 117 -8.36 -1.89 0.37
C ARG A 117 -6.97 -1.29 0.32
N VAL A 118 -6.22 -1.60 -0.73
CA VAL A 118 -5.07 -0.80 -1.14
C VAL A 118 -5.60 0.35 -1.99
N ALA A 119 -5.12 1.55 -1.70
CA ALA A 119 -5.37 2.76 -2.48
C ALA A 119 -4.09 3.15 -3.22
N ILE A 120 -4.22 3.52 -4.49
CA ILE A 120 -3.12 4.09 -5.27
C ILE A 120 -3.52 5.45 -5.75
N GLY A 121 -2.61 6.41 -5.59
CA GLY A 121 -2.86 7.76 -5.98
C GLY A 121 -1.64 8.64 -5.92
N LYS A 122 -1.91 9.94 -5.86
CA LYS A 122 -0.92 10.98 -5.70
C LYS A 122 -0.97 11.53 -4.28
N VAL A 123 0.19 11.60 -3.64
CA VAL A 123 0.38 12.20 -2.32
C VAL A 123 1.26 13.46 -2.40
N TYR A 124 1.22 14.27 -1.33
CA TYR A 124 2.06 15.44 -1.19
C TYR A 124 2.54 15.62 0.26
N PHE A 125 3.72 15.09 0.56
CA PHE A 125 4.39 15.22 1.85
C PHE A 125 5.13 16.57 1.99
N GLY A 126 4.52 17.66 1.52
CA GLY A 126 5.04 19.04 1.60
C GLY A 126 6.19 19.37 0.63
N ASN A 127 7.27 18.60 0.63
CA ASN A 127 8.41 18.85 -0.28
C ASN A 127 8.51 17.82 -1.41
N VAL A 128 7.83 16.69 -1.25
CA VAL A 128 7.86 15.56 -2.18
C VAL A 128 6.43 15.27 -2.64
N SER A 129 6.25 15.05 -3.94
CA SER A 129 4.99 14.62 -4.52
C SER A 129 5.25 13.52 -5.54
N GLY A 130 4.49 12.42 -5.44
CA GLY A 130 4.68 11.25 -6.27
C GLY A 130 3.43 10.39 -6.33
N GLY A 131 3.50 9.35 -7.16
CA GLY A 131 2.61 8.20 -7.01
C GLY A 131 2.94 7.50 -5.69
N HIS A 132 1.92 6.94 -5.03
CA HIS A 132 2.07 6.21 -3.78
C HIS A 132 0.97 5.17 -3.65
N ALA A 133 1.28 4.10 -2.93
CA ALA A 133 0.34 3.06 -2.52
C ALA A 133 0.27 3.00 -1.00
N TRP A 134 -0.94 2.91 -0.46
CA TRP A 134 -1.19 2.80 0.98
C TRP A 134 -2.42 1.93 1.23
N VAL A 135 -2.65 1.54 2.47
CA VAL A 135 -3.83 0.76 2.86
C VAL A 135 -4.90 1.69 3.41
N GLU A 136 -6.15 1.35 3.19
CA GLU A 136 -7.26 1.90 3.96
C GLU A 136 -8.09 0.78 4.55
N VAL A 137 -8.56 1.01 5.77
CA VAL A 137 -9.47 0.12 6.47
C VAL A 137 -10.78 0.84 6.79
N TYR A 138 -11.87 0.09 6.88
CA TYR A 138 -13.20 0.62 7.16
C TYR A 138 -13.64 0.23 8.56
N GLU A 139 -13.72 1.21 9.47
CA GLU A 139 -14.17 1.04 10.85
C GLU A 139 -15.17 2.12 11.23
N ASP A 140 -16.11 1.80 12.09
CA ASP A 140 -17.13 2.73 12.60
C ASP A 140 -17.91 3.53 11.55
N GLY A 141 -17.94 3.04 10.31
CA GLY A 141 -18.66 3.65 9.19
C GLY A 141 -17.80 4.53 8.29
N GLU A 142 -16.49 4.59 8.50
CA GLU A 142 -15.58 5.47 7.78
C GLU A 142 -14.32 4.73 7.34
N TRP A 143 -13.75 5.16 6.21
CA TRP A 143 -12.42 4.72 5.79
C TRP A 143 -11.37 5.58 6.46
N PHE A 144 -10.26 4.99 6.91
CA PHE A 144 -9.07 5.73 7.28
C PHE A 144 -7.80 5.04 6.74
N PRO A 145 -6.75 5.82 6.42
CA PRO A 145 -5.55 5.31 5.81
C PRO A 145 -4.55 4.77 6.84
N LEU A 146 -3.78 3.79 6.39
CA LEU A 146 -2.61 3.21 7.06
C LEU A 146 -1.48 3.22 6.04
N ASP A 147 -0.42 3.96 6.31
CA ASP A 147 0.76 4.00 5.45
C ASP A 147 1.84 3.09 6.06
N PRO A 148 2.25 2.00 5.37
CA PRO A 148 3.31 1.13 5.85
C PRO A 148 4.72 1.67 5.59
N THR A 149 4.86 2.75 4.80
CA THR A 149 6.16 3.21 4.29
C THR A 149 6.82 4.28 5.15
N GLU A 150 6.30 4.55 6.35
CA GLU A 150 6.87 5.53 7.29
C GLU A 150 8.05 4.98 8.11
N GLY A 151 8.40 3.72 7.88
CA GLY A 151 9.54 3.03 8.46
C GLY A 151 10.91 3.47 7.93
N PRO A 152 11.97 2.70 8.24
CA PRO A 152 13.31 2.93 7.69
C PRO A 152 13.30 2.95 6.16
N TYR A 153 14.27 3.63 5.55
CA TYR A 153 14.42 3.62 4.09
C TYR A 153 15.89 3.55 3.69
N TYR A 154 16.15 2.98 2.52
CA TYR A 154 17.45 3.03 1.88
C TYR A 154 17.59 4.32 1.05
N ASP A 155 18.55 5.15 1.42
CA ASP A 155 18.92 6.36 0.68
C ASP A 155 19.86 5.98 -0.48
N ASP A 156 19.34 5.98 -1.70
CA ASP A 156 20.09 5.62 -2.91
C ASP A 156 21.27 6.57 -3.18
N ASP A 157 21.15 7.86 -2.85
CA ASP A 157 22.19 8.87 -3.07
C ASP A 157 23.37 8.67 -2.11
N ASN A 158 23.07 8.33 -0.85
CA ASN A 158 24.08 8.12 0.19
C ASN A 158 24.50 6.65 0.37
N CYS A 159 23.82 5.73 -0.32
CA CYS A 159 23.99 4.27 -0.22
C CYS A 159 23.96 3.75 1.23
N SER A 160 22.95 4.18 1.99
CA SER A 160 22.83 3.83 3.42
C SER A 160 21.38 3.74 3.87
N ILE A 161 21.11 2.84 4.83
CA ILE A 161 19.83 2.79 5.51
C ILE A 161 19.72 3.97 6.48
N VAL A 162 18.63 4.70 6.38
CA VAL A 162 18.23 5.76 7.30
C VAL A 162 17.13 5.22 8.18
N SER A 163 17.38 5.14 9.49
CA SER A 163 16.37 4.74 10.46
C SER A 163 15.29 5.82 10.60
N ALA A 164 14.03 5.40 10.71
CA ALA A 164 12.91 6.25 11.08
C ALA A 164 12.55 6.05 12.56
N ASP A 165 12.16 7.13 13.24
CA ASP A 165 11.57 7.04 14.57
C ASP A 165 10.05 6.89 14.43
N VAL A 166 9.58 5.64 14.41
CA VAL A 166 8.16 5.29 14.28
C VAL A 166 7.48 5.13 15.65
N SER A 167 8.14 5.46 16.75
CA SER A 167 7.62 5.20 18.10
C SER A 167 6.38 6.03 18.47
N GLU A 168 6.16 7.14 17.75
CA GLU A 168 4.97 7.98 17.88
C GLU A 168 3.88 7.63 16.85
N ILE A 169 4.19 6.78 15.86
CA ILE A 169 3.25 6.38 14.80
C ILE A 169 2.48 5.14 15.28
N ASN A 170 1.20 5.34 15.53
CA ASN A 170 0.28 4.32 15.97
C ASN A 170 -0.83 4.10 14.92
N TYR A 171 -1.52 2.97 15.04
CA TYR A 171 -2.57 2.56 14.12
C TYR A 171 -3.66 3.62 13.90
N ASP A 172 -3.98 4.38 14.95
CA ASP A 172 -5.03 5.39 14.94
C ASP A 172 -4.54 6.79 14.50
N GLU A 173 -3.27 6.96 14.10
CA GLU A 173 -2.66 8.26 13.76
C GLU A 173 -3.56 9.06 12.81
N TYR A 174 -3.97 8.45 11.71
CA TYR A 174 -4.78 9.10 10.67
C TYR A 174 -6.29 9.07 10.93
N MET A 175 -6.73 8.66 12.13
CA MET A 175 -8.09 8.96 12.60
C MET A 175 -8.20 10.40 13.13
N GLU A 176 -7.12 10.92 13.72
CA GLU A 176 -7.08 12.25 14.33
C GLU A 176 -6.23 13.25 13.53
N SER A 177 -5.38 12.76 12.63
CA SER A 177 -4.50 13.57 11.79
C SER A 177 -4.89 13.53 10.30
N THR A 178 -4.21 14.33 9.50
CA THR A 178 -4.50 14.46 8.07
C THR A 178 -3.53 13.65 7.23
N TYR A 179 -4.04 12.73 6.41
CA TYR A 179 -3.25 12.00 5.43
C TYR A 179 -3.08 12.81 4.12
N PRO A 180 -1.86 12.90 3.55
CA PRO A 180 -1.56 13.83 2.47
C PRO A 180 -1.97 13.36 1.07
N ALA A 181 -3.04 12.57 0.97
CA ALA A 181 -3.61 12.14 -0.31
C ALA A 181 -4.23 13.34 -1.07
N VAL A 182 -3.70 13.61 -2.27
CA VAL A 182 -4.19 14.69 -3.16
C VAL A 182 -5.21 14.15 -4.16
N LYS A 183 -5.00 12.92 -4.64
CA LYS A 183 -5.87 12.29 -5.63
C LYS A 183 -5.73 10.79 -5.58
N VAL A 184 -6.83 10.06 -5.45
CA VAL A 184 -6.86 8.61 -5.64
C VAL A 184 -7.16 8.25 -7.10
N TRP A 185 -6.48 7.24 -7.62
CA TRP A 185 -6.66 6.70 -8.97
C TRP A 185 -7.47 5.42 -8.95
N CYS A 186 -7.12 4.46 -8.09
CA CYS A 186 -7.85 3.21 -7.92
C CYS A 186 -7.77 2.69 -6.49
N TYR A 187 -8.67 1.76 -6.19
CA TYR A 187 -8.67 0.94 -5.00
C TYR A 187 -8.76 -0.53 -5.39
N TYR A 188 -8.16 -1.42 -4.62
CA TYR A 188 -8.24 -2.85 -4.87
C TYR A 188 -7.91 -3.68 -3.64
N ASN A 189 -8.23 -4.96 -3.70
CA ASN A 189 -7.68 -6.00 -2.85
C ASN A 189 -7.77 -7.35 -3.59
N ASN A 190 -7.68 -8.48 -2.90
CA ASN A 190 -7.76 -9.81 -3.53
C ASN A 190 -9.12 -10.12 -4.20
N LYS A 191 -10.18 -9.37 -3.89
CA LYS A 191 -11.57 -9.63 -4.34
C LYS A 191 -12.16 -8.52 -5.20
N TYR A 192 -11.85 -7.26 -4.90
CA TYR A 192 -12.45 -6.10 -5.52
C TYR A 192 -11.41 -5.24 -6.23
N PHE A 193 -11.84 -4.58 -7.31
CA PHE A 193 -11.07 -3.55 -8.01
C PHE A 193 -12.02 -2.42 -8.39
N MET A 194 -11.62 -1.19 -8.09
CA MET A 194 -12.39 0.01 -8.35
C MET A 194 -11.49 1.11 -8.91
N GLU A 195 -11.74 1.56 -10.14
CA GLU A 195 -11.12 2.77 -10.67
C GLU A 195 -11.98 3.99 -10.36
N VAL A 196 -11.39 5.03 -9.76
CA VAL A 196 -12.12 6.21 -9.31
C VAL A 196 -12.69 6.97 -10.51
N GLY A 197 -13.99 7.28 -10.46
CA GLY A 197 -14.68 8.03 -11.52
C GLY A 197 -15.07 7.19 -12.74
N LYS A 198 -14.86 5.87 -12.72
CA LYS A 198 -15.39 4.94 -13.73
C LYS A 198 -16.57 4.14 -13.19
N GLN A 199 -17.29 3.49 -14.10
CA GLN A 199 -18.29 2.50 -13.73
C GLN A 199 -17.56 1.22 -13.31
N ASN A 200 -17.66 0.88 -12.03
CA ASN A 200 -17.06 -0.32 -11.46
C ASN A 200 -18.10 -1.43 -11.34
N GLY A 201 -17.63 -2.67 -11.27
CA GLY A 201 -18.46 -3.87 -11.21
C GLY A 201 -19.07 -4.10 -9.83
N ASP A 202 -18.95 -5.33 -9.34
CA ASP A 202 -19.51 -5.79 -8.07
C ASP A 202 -18.67 -5.33 -6.87
N VAL A 203 -18.57 -4.02 -6.65
CA VAL A 203 -17.90 -3.42 -5.47
C VAL A 203 -18.93 -2.92 -4.46
N PRO A 204 -18.71 -3.07 -3.15
CA PRO A 204 -19.61 -2.51 -2.14
C PRO A 204 -19.78 -0.99 -2.32
N ALA A 205 -20.98 -0.46 -2.09
CA ALA A 205 -21.26 0.96 -2.37
C ALA A 205 -20.33 1.92 -1.60
N PHE A 206 -19.99 1.58 -0.36
CA PHE A 206 -19.11 2.37 0.50
C PHE A 206 -17.65 2.37 0.04
N TRP A 207 -17.24 1.49 -0.89
CA TRP A 207 -15.91 1.60 -1.53
C TRP A 207 -15.75 2.90 -2.33
N ASN A 208 -16.83 3.57 -2.72
CA ASN A 208 -16.70 4.84 -3.42
C ASN A 208 -16.52 6.05 -2.49
N GLU A 209 -16.58 5.85 -1.17
CA GLU A 209 -16.33 6.88 -0.17
C GLU A 209 -14.82 7.10 0.00
N GLN A 210 -14.42 8.31 0.39
CA GLN A 210 -13.02 8.64 0.67
C GLN A 210 -12.89 8.92 2.17
N PRO A 211 -11.73 8.59 2.79
CA PRO A 211 -11.44 8.99 4.17
C PRO A 211 -11.63 10.48 4.43
N GLU A 212 -12.16 10.82 5.61
CA GLU A 212 -12.27 12.21 6.07
C GLU A 212 -10.91 12.84 6.34
N SER A 213 -9.94 12.03 6.77
CA SER A 213 -8.58 12.46 7.08
C SER A 213 -7.76 12.86 5.86
N TYR A 214 -8.27 12.67 4.65
CA TYR A 214 -7.60 13.21 3.48
C TYR A 214 -7.56 14.72 3.59
N LEU A 215 -6.38 15.32 3.30
CA LEU A 215 -6.23 16.77 3.08
C LEU A 215 -7.42 17.19 2.23
N GLU A 216 -8.41 17.80 2.86
CA GLU A 216 -9.72 17.96 2.25
C GLU A 216 -9.59 18.60 0.86
N LYS A 217 -10.68 18.51 0.09
CA LYS A 217 -11.06 19.53 -0.91
C LYS A 217 -11.21 20.94 -0.27
N GLN A 218 -10.31 21.36 0.63
CA GLN A 218 -10.13 22.69 1.21
C GLN A 218 -9.63 23.73 0.20
N ASN A 219 -9.64 23.38 -1.09
CA ASN A 219 -9.74 24.35 -2.17
C ASN A 219 -11.13 24.24 -2.84
N GLY A 220 -12.18 24.37 -2.03
CA GLY A 220 -13.32 25.16 -2.49
C GLY A 220 -12.82 26.59 -2.69
N ASP A 221 -12.84 27.06 -3.93
CA ASP A 221 -12.38 28.38 -4.39
C ASP A 221 -10.85 28.59 -4.43
N ALA A 222 -10.22 28.16 -5.52
CA ALA A 222 -9.15 28.98 -6.08
C ALA A 222 -9.81 30.24 -6.69
N PRO A 223 -9.60 31.45 -6.15
CA PRO A 223 -10.02 32.64 -6.87
C PRO A 223 -9.18 32.75 -8.13
N VAL A 224 -9.88 32.83 -9.25
CA VAL A 224 -9.38 33.33 -10.52
C VAL A 224 -8.64 34.65 -10.25
N PHE A 225 -7.34 34.68 -10.55
CA PHE A 225 -6.64 35.87 -11.02
C PHE A 225 -5.59 35.48 -12.05
#